data_AF-A0A7K2X505-F1
#
_entry.id   AF-A0A7K2X505-F1
#
_cell.length_a   1.000
_cell.length_b   1.000
_cell.length_c   1.000
_cell.angle_alpha   90.00
_cell.angle_beta   90.00
_cell.angle_gamma   90.00
#
_symmetry.space_group_name_H-M   'P 1'
#
loop_
_entity.id
_entity.type
_entity.pdbx_description
1 polymer ?
#
loop_
_entity_poly.entity_id
_entity_poly.type
_entity_poly.pdbx_seq_one_letter_code
_entity_poly.pdbx_strand_id
1 'polypeptide(L)'
;EDEPMPIGYVRTLEDVYRFEPVPPGLSEEAAAHILGTQANVWTEVMENRSRVDYQVFPRLAAFAEVAWSALPAPEERDYTGFERRMDTHYRRLDALGVDYRPPAGPLPRQRRPGVLGRPLEGTPPNV
;
A
#
# COMPACT_ATOMS: atom_id res chain seq x y z
N GLU A 1 -1.64 -7.46 14.96
CA GLU A 1 -2.66 -7.76 15.99
C GLU A 1 -3.56 -6.57 16.27
N ASP A 2 -3.04 -5.34 16.34
CA ASP A 2 -3.85 -4.14 16.63
C ASP A 2 -4.53 -3.47 15.41
N GLU A 3 -4.52 -4.09 14.23
CA GLU A 3 -5.15 -3.50 13.04
C GLU A 3 -6.67 -3.37 13.24
N PRO A 4 -7.27 -2.22 12.93
CA PRO A 4 -8.66 -1.95 13.26
C PRO A 4 -9.68 -2.80 12.51
N MET A 5 -9.30 -3.36 11.36
CA MET A 5 -10.17 -4.24 10.57
C MET A 5 -9.32 -5.05 9.57
N PRO A 6 -8.74 -6.19 9.96
CA PRO A 6 -8.01 -7.04 9.03
C PRO A 6 -9.02 -7.79 8.14
N ILE A 7 -9.07 -7.48 6.84
CA ILE A 7 -9.91 -8.19 5.86
C ILE A 7 -9.04 -8.60 4.68
N GLY A 8 -9.20 -9.85 4.26
CA GLY A 8 -8.42 -10.40 3.16
C GLY A 8 -6.97 -10.64 3.54
N TYR A 9 -6.11 -10.73 2.54
CA TYR A 9 -4.68 -10.90 2.78
C TYR A 9 -4.01 -9.62 3.25
N VAL A 10 -2.99 -9.76 4.09
CA VAL A 10 -2.13 -8.64 4.48
C VAL A 10 -1.37 -8.14 3.25
N ARG A 11 -1.44 -6.83 3.02
CA ARG A 11 -0.61 -6.12 2.04
C ARG A 11 0.14 -5.01 2.74
N THR A 12 1.42 -5.26 2.97
CA THR A 12 2.34 -4.33 3.61
C THR A 12 2.72 -3.18 2.67
N LEU A 13 3.44 -2.19 3.20
CA LEU A 13 3.98 -1.12 2.37
C LEU A 13 5.04 -1.64 1.40
N GLU A 14 5.89 -2.57 1.84
CA GLU A 14 6.92 -3.20 1.01
C GLU A 14 6.31 -4.05 -0.10
N ASP A 15 5.26 -4.82 0.16
CA ASP A 15 4.57 -5.61 -0.87
C ASP A 15 4.09 -4.72 -2.03
N VAL A 16 3.58 -3.52 -1.72
CA VAL A 16 3.11 -2.57 -2.73
C VAL A 16 4.29 -1.92 -3.45
N TYR A 17 5.39 -1.60 -2.76
CA TYR A 17 6.58 -1.04 -3.38
C TYR A 17 7.30 -2.02 -4.31
N ARG A 18 7.23 -3.32 -4.01
CA ARG A 18 7.80 -4.40 -4.82
C ARG A 18 6.87 -4.93 -5.91
N PHE A 19 5.66 -4.39 -6.04
CA PHE A 19 4.75 -4.79 -7.10
C PHE A 19 5.31 -4.46 -8.50
N GLU A 20 5.25 -5.41 -9.43
CA GLU A 20 5.63 -5.24 -10.83
C GLU A 20 4.37 -5.14 -11.73
N PRO A 21 4.10 -3.96 -12.32
CA PRO A 21 2.98 -3.80 -13.24
C PRO A 21 3.07 -4.63 -14.52
N VAL A 22 4.28 -5.01 -14.95
CA VAL A 22 4.51 -5.78 -16.19
C VAL A 22 4.69 -7.26 -15.88
N PRO A 23 3.73 -8.14 -16.23
CA PRO A 23 3.86 -9.58 -16.00
C PRO A 23 5.14 -10.17 -16.62
N PRO A 24 5.79 -11.13 -15.96
CA PRO A 24 6.98 -11.77 -16.52
C PRO A 24 6.63 -12.56 -17.79
N GLY A 25 7.57 -12.61 -18.73
CA GLY A 25 7.44 -13.39 -19.97
C GLY A 25 6.67 -12.70 -21.10
N LEU A 26 6.24 -11.45 -20.94
CA LEU A 26 5.74 -10.64 -22.05
C LEU A 26 6.90 -10.23 -22.98
N SER A 27 6.66 -10.23 -24.28
CA SER A 27 7.55 -9.56 -25.24
C SER A 27 7.51 -8.05 -25.04
N GLU A 28 8.52 -7.33 -25.52
CA GLU A 28 8.54 -5.86 -25.50
C GLU A 28 7.30 -5.26 -26.18
N GLU A 29 6.87 -5.85 -27.31
CA GLU A 29 5.66 -5.44 -28.02
C GLU A 29 4.39 -5.66 -27.18
N ALA A 30 4.27 -6.78 -26.48
CA ALA A 30 3.13 -7.04 -25.60
C ALA A 30 3.13 -6.11 -24.37
N ALA A 31 4.31 -5.87 -23.78
CA ALA A 31 4.47 -4.97 -22.64
C ALA A 31 4.10 -3.52 -23.00
N ALA A 32 4.37 -3.08 -24.24
CA ALA A 32 3.99 -1.75 -24.72
C ALA A 32 2.47 -1.48 -24.75
N HIS A 33 1.63 -2.52 -24.67
CA HIS A 33 0.17 -2.38 -24.57
C HIS A 33 -0.32 -2.12 -23.14
N ILE A 34 0.55 -2.22 -22.12
CA ILE A 34 0.21 -1.93 -20.73
C ILE A 34 0.14 -0.41 -20.55
N LEU A 35 -1.07 0.10 -20.36
CA LEU A 35 -1.31 1.55 -20.19
C LEU A 35 -0.83 2.08 -18.84
N GLY A 36 -0.74 1.22 -17.84
CA GLY A 36 -0.36 1.57 -16.48
C GLY A 36 -0.96 0.62 -15.45
N THR A 37 -1.07 1.10 -14.22
CA THR A 37 -1.58 0.32 -13.09
C THR A 37 -2.60 1.12 -12.27
N GLN A 38 -3.44 0.43 -11.50
CA GLN A 38 -4.46 1.03 -10.64
C GLN A 38 -4.52 0.35 -9.27
N ALA A 39 -4.69 1.14 -8.22
CA ALA A 39 -5.05 0.66 -6.88
C ALA A 39 -6.55 0.86 -6.65
N ASN A 40 -7.24 -0.22 -6.25
CA ASN A 40 -8.68 -0.20 -5.97
C ASN A 40 -8.95 -0.04 -4.48
N VAL A 41 -9.94 0.79 -4.13
CA VAL A 41 -10.37 1.02 -2.74
C VAL A 41 -11.83 0.63 -2.61
N TRP A 42 -12.08 -0.50 -1.95
CA TRP A 42 -13.42 -0.98 -1.62
C TRP A 42 -13.79 -0.53 -0.20
N THR A 43 -14.93 0.16 -0.05
CA THR A 43 -15.23 0.96 1.14
C THR A 43 -16.18 0.28 2.13
N GLU A 44 -16.42 -1.03 2.02
CA GLU A 44 -17.38 -1.77 2.86
C GLU A 44 -17.09 -1.62 4.36
N VAL A 45 -15.82 -1.39 4.72
CA VAL A 45 -15.38 -1.20 6.12
C VAL A 45 -14.70 0.16 6.38
N MET A 46 -14.89 1.12 5.47
CA MET A 46 -14.30 2.46 5.54
C MET A 46 -15.43 3.51 5.64
N GLU A 47 -16.03 3.65 6.82
CA GLU A 47 -17.25 4.44 7.02
C GLU A 47 -17.05 5.96 6.95
N ASN A 48 -15.81 6.44 6.94
CA ASN A 48 -15.49 7.85 6.87
C ASN A 48 -14.13 8.09 6.21
N ARG A 49 -13.83 9.36 5.92
CA ARG A 49 -12.58 9.77 5.30
C ARG A 49 -11.34 9.32 6.07
N SER A 50 -11.34 9.44 7.40
CA SER A 50 -10.19 9.02 8.22
C SER A 50 -9.89 7.52 8.10
N ARG A 51 -10.91 6.68 7.90
CA ARG A 51 -10.71 5.27 7.56
C ARG A 51 -10.10 5.11 6.18
N VAL A 52 -10.69 5.75 5.16
CA VAL A 52 -10.11 5.71 3.82
C VAL A 52 -8.63 6.13 3.84
N ASP A 53 -8.29 7.23 4.51
CA ASP A 53 -6.91 7.70 4.67
C ASP A 53 -6.01 6.64 5.33
N TYR A 54 -6.45 6.03 6.45
CA TYR A 54 -5.70 4.99 7.15
C TYR A 54 -5.46 3.75 6.28
N GLN A 55 -6.47 3.34 5.51
CA GLN A 55 -6.37 2.17 4.64
C GLN A 55 -5.55 2.47 3.38
N VAL A 56 -5.60 3.68 2.85
CA VAL A 56 -4.95 4.05 1.58
C VAL A 56 -3.49 4.46 1.80
N PHE A 57 -3.22 5.28 2.81
CA PHE A 57 -1.88 5.79 3.10
C PHE A 57 -1.21 5.03 4.24
N PRO A 58 0.09 4.70 4.13
CA PRO A 58 1.05 5.20 3.13
C PRO A 58 1.16 4.38 1.83
N ARG A 59 0.40 3.30 1.68
CA ARG A 59 0.53 2.38 0.53
C ARG A 59 0.35 3.07 -0.83
N LEU A 60 -0.51 4.08 -0.91
CA LEU A 60 -0.70 4.85 -2.14
C LEU A 60 0.56 5.63 -2.54
N ALA A 61 1.42 6.04 -1.60
CA ALA A 61 2.69 6.68 -1.92
C ALA A 61 3.69 5.68 -2.54
N ALA A 62 3.77 4.45 -2.01
CA ALA A 62 4.55 3.38 -2.62
C ALA A 62 4.02 3.04 -4.02
N PHE A 63 2.71 2.89 -4.16
CA PHE A 63 2.06 2.63 -5.44
C PHE A 63 2.33 3.74 -6.47
N ALA A 64 2.28 5.01 -6.06
CA ALA A 64 2.59 6.13 -6.93
C ALA A 64 4.05 6.09 -7.42
N GLU A 65 4.99 5.67 -6.58
CA GLU A 65 6.39 5.51 -6.99
C GLU A 65 6.56 4.37 -8.00
N VAL A 66 5.85 3.25 -7.82
CA VAL A 66 5.80 2.15 -8.80
C VAL A 66 5.17 2.57 -10.12
N ALA A 67 4.11 3.37 -10.09
CA ALA A 67 3.40 3.79 -11.29
C ALA A 67 4.15 4.86 -12.09
N TRP A 68 5.08 5.60 -11.47
CA TRP A 68 5.69 6.79 -12.06
C TRP A 68 7.19 6.69 -12.30
N SER A 69 7.93 6.03 -11.40
CA SER A 69 9.39 6.04 -11.43
C SER A 69 9.94 4.89 -12.28
N ALA A 70 11.07 5.13 -12.94
CA ALA A 70 11.88 4.05 -13.50
C ALA A 70 12.58 3.31 -12.36
N LEU A 71 11.97 2.22 -11.88
CA LEU A 71 12.51 1.36 -10.83
C LEU A 71 13.20 0.13 -11.45
N PRO A 72 14.22 -0.43 -10.77
CA PRO A 72 14.77 -1.71 -11.18
C PRO A 72 13.77 -2.85 -10.91
N ALA A 73 14.17 -4.08 -11.25
CA ALA A 73 13.37 -5.27 -10.96
C ALA A 73 12.99 -5.35 -9.47
N PRO A 74 11.80 -5.87 -9.12
CA PRO A 74 11.27 -5.89 -7.75
C PRO A 74 12.24 -6.25 -6.63
N GLU A 75 13.10 -7.24 -6.87
CA GLU A 75 14.10 -7.76 -5.94
C GLU A 75 15.27 -6.78 -5.70
N GLU A 76 15.58 -5.94 -6.68
CA GLU A 76 16.66 -4.96 -6.65
C GLU A 76 16.21 -3.58 -6.15
N ARG A 77 14.90 -3.35 -6.00
CA ARG A 77 14.35 -2.07 -5.53
C ARG A 77 14.83 -1.76 -4.11
N ASP A 78 15.42 -0.58 -3.93
CA ASP A 78 15.90 -0.07 -2.63
C ASP A 78 14.73 0.38 -1.74
N TYR A 79 14.11 -0.58 -1.05
CA TYR A 79 13.02 -0.31 -0.12
C TYR A 79 13.47 0.56 1.07
N THR A 80 14.67 0.33 1.60
CA THR A 80 15.25 1.16 2.67
C THR A 80 15.40 2.62 2.23
N GLY A 81 15.81 2.86 0.99
CA GLY A 81 15.87 4.19 0.39
C GLY A 81 14.49 4.84 0.25
N PHE A 82 13.47 4.06 -0.12
CA PHE A 82 12.07 4.51 -0.13
C PHE A 82 11.57 4.87 1.27
N GLU A 83 11.82 4.04 2.29
CA GLU A 83 11.43 4.34 3.67
C GLU A 83 12.05 5.66 4.17
N ARG A 84 13.31 5.91 3.85
CA ARG A 84 13.97 7.18 4.17
C ARG A 84 13.34 8.38 3.44
N ARG A 85 12.83 8.22 2.20
CA ARG A 85 12.06 9.27 1.52
C ARG A 85 10.69 9.47 2.19
N MET A 86 10.09 8.39 2.70
CA MET A 86 8.83 8.43 3.41
C MET A 86 8.90 9.25 4.70
N ASP A 87 10.03 9.31 5.42
CA ASP A 87 10.18 10.18 6.59
C ASP A 87 9.82 11.64 6.31
N THR A 88 10.19 12.14 5.13
CA THR A 88 9.81 13.49 4.69
C THR A 88 8.37 13.52 4.17
N HIS A 89 7.91 12.45 3.52
CA HIS A 89 6.55 12.37 3.00
C HIS A 89 5.50 12.31 4.11
N TYR A 90 5.76 11.64 5.23
CA TYR A 90 4.87 11.63 6.40
C TYR A 90 4.61 13.04 6.92
N ARG A 91 5.63 13.92 6.97
CA ARG A 91 5.44 15.34 7.35
C ARG A 91 4.52 16.09 6.38
N ARG A 92 4.52 15.73 5.10
CA ARG A 92 3.60 16.30 4.10
C ARG A 92 2.17 15.79 4.35
N LEU A 93 2.01 14.51 4.63
CA LEU A 93 0.72 13.92 4.98
C LEU A 93 0.15 14.53 6.27
N ASP A 94 1.00 14.75 7.28
CA ASP A 94 0.64 15.45 8.52
C ASP A 94 0.15 16.87 8.23
N ALA A 95 0.89 17.63 7.41
CA ALA A 95 0.53 19.00 7.03
C ALA A 95 -0.77 19.07 6.21
N LEU A 96 -1.11 18.01 5.46
CA LEU A 96 -2.35 17.86 4.70
C LEU A 96 -3.51 17.31 5.54
N GLY A 97 -3.26 16.94 6.80
CA GLY A 97 -4.27 16.37 7.69
C GLY A 97 -4.75 14.98 7.28
N VAL A 98 -3.90 14.19 6.62
CA VAL A 98 -4.21 12.82 6.20
C VAL A 98 -4.06 11.87 7.37
N ASP A 99 -5.10 11.09 7.68
CA ASP A 99 -5.09 10.14 8.81
C ASP A 99 -4.47 8.77 8.45
N TYR A 100 -3.23 8.77 7.95
CA TYR A 100 -2.53 7.56 7.48
C TYR A 100 -2.22 6.56 8.61
N ARG A 101 -1.94 5.30 8.24
CA ARG A 101 -1.41 4.29 9.16
C ARG A 101 0.07 4.57 9.48
N PRO A 102 0.46 4.87 10.73
CA PRO A 102 1.87 5.11 11.06
C PRO A 102 2.76 3.88 10.84
N PRO A 103 4.07 4.05 10.59
CA PRO A 103 5.02 2.95 10.46
C PRO A 103 5.00 2.00 11.66
N ALA A 104 4.93 2.56 12.87
CA ALA A 104 4.89 1.81 14.13
C ALA A 104 3.55 1.10 14.40
N GLY A 105 2.55 1.24 13.52
CA GLY A 105 1.22 0.66 13.67
C GLY A 105 0.15 1.67 14.12
N PRO A 106 -1.09 1.19 14.33
CA PRO A 106 -2.25 2.05 14.61
C PRO A 106 -2.14 2.82 15.94
N LEU A 107 -2.42 4.12 15.86
CA LEU A 107 -2.64 4.98 17.02
C LEU A 107 -3.86 4.51 17.83
N PRO A 108 -3.95 4.81 19.14
CA PRO A 108 -5.12 4.42 19.95
C PRO A 108 -6.47 4.81 19.34
N ARG A 109 -6.57 6.02 18.77
CA ARG A 109 -7.78 6.51 18.08
C ARG A 109 -8.11 5.79 16.77
N GLN A 110 -7.12 5.14 16.17
CA GLN A 110 -7.28 4.40 14.90
C GLN A 110 -7.72 2.95 15.14
N ARG A 111 -7.52 2.39 16.35
CA ARG A 111 -7.89 1.01 16.70
C ARG A 111 -9.42 0.82 16.75
N ARG A 112 -9.85 -0.45 16.67
CA ARG A 112 -11.24 -0.85 16.93
C ARG A 112 -11.30 -2.16 17.72
N PRO A 113 -11.16 -2.10 19.05
CA PRO A 113 -11.26 -3.30 19.86
C PRO A 113 -12.66 -3.93 19.73
N GLY A 114 -12.72 -5.26 19.69
CA GLY A 114 -13.98 -6.00 19.64
C GLY A 114 -14.64 -6.11 18.27
N VAL A 115 -14.08 -5.49 17.23
CA VAL A 115 -14.56 -5.67 15.85
C VAL A 115 -13.80 -6.83 15.22
N LEU A 116 -14.52 -7.90 14.89
CA LEU A 116 -13.94 -9.10 14.28
C LEU A 116 -13.71 -8.83 12.79
N GLY A 117 -12.44 -8.85 12.38
CA GLY A 117 -12.06 -8.90 10.98
C GLY A 117 -12.20 -10.31 10.38
N ARG A 118 -11.79 -10.45 9.11
CA ARG A 118 -11.68 -11.73 8.40
C ARG A 118 -10.36 -11.79 7.63
N PRO A 119 -9.22 -11.91 8.32
CA PRO A 119 -7.92 -12.06 7.66
C PRO A 119 -7.87 -13.40 6.90
N LEU A 120 -7.19 -13.38 5.76
CA LEU A 120 -6.76 -14.59 5.07
C LEU A 120 -5.28 -14.83 5.38
N GLU A 121 -4.95 -16.07 5.71
CA GLU A 121 -3.57 -16.49 5.99
C GLU A 121 -2.84 -16.88 4.70
N GLY A 122 -1.51 -16.81 4.75
CA GLY A 122 -0.64 -17.19 3.65
C GLY A 122 -0.38 -16.08 2.64
N THR A 123 0.34 -16.44 1.57
CA THR A 123 0.72 -15.51 0.50
C THR A 123 -0.51 -15.21 -0.35
N PRO A 124 -0.79 -13.92 -0.63
CA PRO A 124 -1.81 -13.53 -1.59
C PRO A 124 -1.61 -14.22 -2.96
N PRO A 125 -2.67 -14.70 -3.63
CA PRO A 125 -2.56 -15.32 -4.95
C PRO A 125 -2.20 -14.27 -6.02
N ASN A 126 -1.39 -14.68 -7.00
CA ASN A 126 -0.94 -13.88 -8.16
C ASN A 126 -0.26 -12.56 -7.76
N VAL A 127 0.95 -12.68 -7.20
CA VAL A 127 1.93 -11.58 -7.14
C VAL A 127 2.94 -11.82 -8.25
#